data_AF-A0A2B4STP3-F1
#
_entry.id   AF-A0A2B4STP3-F1
#
_cell.length_a   1.000
_cell.length_b   1.000
_cell.length_c   1.000
_cell.angle_alpha   90.00
_cell.angle_beta   90.00
_cell.angle_gamma   90.00
#
_symmetry.space_group_name_H-M   'P 1'
#
loop_
_entity.id
_entity.type
_entity.pdbx_description
1 polymer ?
#
loop_
_entity_poly.entity_id
_entity_poly.type
_entity_poly.pdbx_seq_one_letter_code
_entity_poly.pdbx_strand_id
1 'polypeptide(L)'
;MELKAFVEKCKEEGHFIEIFNSGNYDRFRTSGGAKQEDLAISLSHLYDRKATNDQFETDIDKTWADRKEKKPFLFNGSKFRLHGVNNEDGDAAVTLLLGQTCYKDYVCTNMKDSHWGFLRDYGKREYANEHACFSDALGVGSVVETSDSKLIFIRRSHQVYEDPGHLDTPGGHAEPSEVKQTNKQTENKMVVDIDDMNSKAVVYELFHSILREVRDEVNIPEEYISWPFLTGIYRNHRTGQKPGVCFRIRCSLKGEEIQEFYHQGGLEAYESSELLLVDLAEFHRGITSSQVKELFRDLTPGCKACLYFYFNLQTSITA
;
A
#
# COMPACT_ATOMS: atom_id res chain seq x y z
N MET A 1 -13.05 -24.72 -5.48
CA MET A 1 -12.26 -24.78 -6.74
C MET A 1 -12.19 -23.41 -7.40
N GLU A 2 -13.31 -22.73 -7.64
CA GLU A 2 -13.33 -21.41 -8.30
C GLU A 2 -12.54 -20.31 -7.58
N LEU A 3 -12.71 -20.17 -6.25
CA LEU A 3 -11.95 -19.17 -5.50
C LEU A 3 -10.43 -19.40 -5.62
N LYS A 4 -9.98 -20.65 -5.55
CA LYS A 4 -8.55 -20.99 -5.69
C LYS A 4 -8.01 -20.58 -7.07
N ALA A 5 -8.77 -20.86 -8.14
CA ALA A 5 -8.42 -20.43 -9.49
C ALA A 5 -8.40 -18.90 -9.63
N PHE A 6 -9.29 -18.18 -8.94
CA PHE A 6 -9.25 -16.72 -8.88
C PHE A 6 -7.96 -16.20 -8.20
N VAL A 7 -7.58 -16.78 -7.07
CA VAL A 7 -6.32 -16.43 -6.37
C VAL A 7 -5.10 -16.71 -7.25
N GLU A 8 -5.04 -17.86 -7.91
CA GLU A 8 -3.98 -18.20 -8.87
C GLU A 8 -3.91 -17.17 -10.00
N LYS A 9 -5.06 -16.78 -10.57
CA LYS A 9 -5.11 -15.75 -11.61
C LYS A 9 -4.66 -14.37 -11.11
N CYS A 10 -5.02 -13.98 -9.87
CA CYS A 10 -4.47 -12.75 -9.27
C CYS A 10 -2.95 -12.79 -9.22
N LYS A 11 -2.34 -13.95 -8.95
CA LYS A 11 -0.88 -14.09 -8.92
C LYS A 11 -0.25 -14.02 -10.32
N GLU A 12 -0.85 -14.71 -11.29
CA GLU A 12 -0.35 -14.81 -12.67
C GLU A 12 -0.49 -13.49 -13.44
N GLU A 13 -1.62 -12.78 -13.27
CA GLU A 13 -1.97 -11.56 -14.02
C GLU A 13 -1.96 -10.29 -13.15
N GLY A 14 -1.50 -10.41 -11.90
CA GLY A 14 -1.46 -9.31 -10.92
C GLY A 14 -0.37 -8.28 -11.18
N HIS A 15 0.65 -8.63 -11.98
CA HIS A 15 1.84 -7.81 -12.20
C HIS A 15 2.52 -7.37 -10.89
N PHE A 16 2.57 -8.24 -9.88
CA PHE A 16 3.28 -7.98 -8.62
C PHE A 16 4.21 -9.14 -8.21
N ILE A 17 5.21 -8.81 -7.39
CA ILE A 17 6.06 -9.78 -6.70
C ILE A 17 5.58 -9.87 -5.25
N GLU A 18 5.41 -11.07 -4.73
CA GLU A 18 5.13 -11.29 -3.31
C GLU A 18 6.44 -11.23 -2.52
N ILE A 19 6.44 -10.43 -1.46
CA ILE A 19 7.53 -10.35 -0.49
C ILE A 19 7.16 -11.12 0.78
N PHE A 20 5.93 -10.95 1.25
CA PHE A 20 5.40 -11.58 2.46
C PHE A 20 3.93 -11.91 2.29
N ASN A 21 3.49 -13.04 2.86
CA ASN A 21 2.11 -13.50 2.78
C ASN A 21 1.70 -14.20 4.08
N SER A 22 0.77 -13.57 4.80
CA SER A 22 0.25 -14.08 6.06
C SER A 22 -0.42 -15.45 5.92
N GLY A 23 -0.97 -15.76 4.73
CA GLY A 23 -1.61 -17.04 4.44
C GLY A 23 -0.66 -18.25 4.48
N ASN A 24 0.64 -18.02 4.38
CA ASN A 24 1.66 -19.07 4.43
C ASN A 24 2.03 -19.49 5.87
N TYR A 25 1.49 -18.83 6.90
CA TYR A 25 1.82 -19.08 8.30
C TYR A 25 0.55 -19.41 9.11
N ASP A 26 0.52 -20.59 9.73
CA ASP A 26 -0.64 -21.06 10.51
C ASP A 26 -1.08 -20.08 11.60
N ARG A 27 -0.10 -19.47 12.29
CA ARG A 27 -0.37 -18.48 13.35
C ARG A 27 -1.16 -17.27 12.83
N PHE A 28 -0.90 -16.80 11.61
CA PHE A 28 -1.57 -15.64 11.04
C PHE A 28 -2.85 -16.03 10.30
N ARG A 29 -2.88 -17.22 9.72
CA ARG A 29 -4.07 -17.77 9.05
C ARG A 29 -5.25 -17.88 10.01
N THR A 30 -5.02 -18.38 11.22
CA THR A 30 -6.08 -18.52 12.25
C THR A 30 -6.65 -17.19 12.75
N SER A 31 -5.86 -16.10 12.73
CA SER A 31 -6.31 -14.75 13.08
C SER A 31 -6.87 -13.95 11.90
N GLY A 32 -6.78 -14.47 10.67
CA GLY A 32 -7.18 -13.77 9.45
C GLY A 32 -6.22 -12.66 9.02
N GLY A 33 -4.92 -12.84 9.32
CA GLY A 33 -3.80 -11.95 9.03
C GLY A 33 -2.90 -11.72 10.25
N ALA A 34 -1.74 -11.08 10.03
CA ALA A 34 -0.82 -10.67 11.09
C ALA A 34 -1.33 -9.41 11.78
N LYS A 35 -1.27 -9.39 13.11
CA LYS A 35 -1.66 -8.23 13.93
C LYS A 35 -0.53 -7.22 14.01
N GLN A 36 -0.84 -6.07 14.59
CA GLN A 36 0.15 -5.03 14.90
C GLN A 36 1.31 -5.57 15.77
N GLU A 37 1.03 -6.43 16.74
CA GLU A 37 2.03 -7.06 17.62
C GLU A 37 2.95 -8.06 16.91
N ASP A 38 2.56 -8.51 15.71
CA ASP A 38 3.32 -9.42 14.87
C ASP A 38 4.25 -8.68 13.89
N LEU A 39 4.31 -7.35 13.95
CA LEU A 39 5.16 -6.51 13.11
C LEU A 39 6.20 -5.76 13.94
N ALA A 40 7.46 -5.84 13.50
CA ALA A 40 8.57 -5.05 13.99
C ALA A 40 9.10 -4.13 12.89
N ILE A 41 9.75 -3.04 13.29
CA ILE A 41 10.37 -2.09 12.37
C ILE A 41 11.80 -1.80 12.82
N SER A 42 12.73 -1.90 11.88
CA SER A 42 14.09 -1.37 11.99
C SER A 42 14.17 -0.08 11.18
N LEU A 43 14.50 1.03 11.84
CA LEU A 43 14.60 2.36 11.26
C LEU A 43 16.07 2.72 11.09
N SER A 44 16.45 3.18 9.90
CA SER A 44 17.81 3.70 9.70
C SER A 44 17.93 4.52 8.42
N HIS A 45 18.71 5.60 8.45
CA HIS A 45 19.20 6.26 7.23
C HIS A 45 20.03 5.36 6.30
N LEU A 46 20.55 4.23 6.80
CA LEU A 46 21.17 3.21 5.94
C LEU A 46 20.18 2.65 4.92
N TYR A 47 18.89 2.66 5.25
CA TYR A 47 17.78 2.19 4.43
C TYR A 47 17.17 3.28 3.54
N ASP A 48 17.74 4.49 3.49
CA ASP A 48 17.30 5.55 2.59
C ASP A 48 17.70 5.28 1.13
N ARG A 49 17.07 6.01 0.20
CA ARG A 49 17.47 6.01 -1.21
C ARG A 49 18.93 6.48 -1.30
N LYS A 50 19.75 5.73 -2.04
CA LYS A 50 21.10 6.15 -2.39
C LYS A 50 21.07 7.03 -3.61
N ALA A 51 21.72 8.19 -3.52
CA ALA A 51 21.93 9.06 -4.67
C ALA A 51 22.74 8.34 -5.74
N THR A 52 22.48 8.71 -7.00
CA THR A 52 23.23 8.22 -8.14
C THR A 52 24.40 9.16 -8.46
N ASN A 53 24.43 9.79 -9.63
CA ASN A 53 25.38 10.84 -9.98
C ASN A 53 24.72 12.22 -9.97
N ASP A 54 25.53 13.28 -9.83
CA ASP A 54 25.04 14.67 -9.71
C ASP A 54 24.13 15.09 -10.88
N GLN A 55 24.40 14.58 -12.08
CA GLN A 55 23.58 14.88 -13.26
C GLN A 55 22.16 14.33 -13.10
N PHE A 56 22.01 13.08 -12.68
CA PHE A 56 20.71 12.46 -12.50
C PHE A 56 19.95 13.07 -11.31
N GLU A 57 20.63 13.41 -10.21
CA GLU A 57 19.99 14.10 -9.09
C GLU A 57 19.51 15.51 -9.50
N THR A 58 20.27 16.21 -10.35
CA THR A 58 19.82 17.47 -10.98
C THR A 58 18.62 17.24 -11.91
N ASP A 59 18.58 16.13 -12.64
CA ASP A 59 17.46 15.77 -13.51
C ASP A 59 16.18 15.46 -12.71
N ILE A 60 16.28 14.89 -11.50
CA ILE A 60 15.15 14.73 -10.57
C ILE A 60 14.55 16.11 -10.25
N ASP A 61 15.38 17.06 -9.84
CA ASP A 61 14.92 18.40 -9.45
C ASP A 61 14.28 19.14 -10.62
N LYS A 62 14.86 19.05 -11.81
CA LYS A 62 14.28 19.62 -13.04
C LYS A 62 12.94 18.96 -13.37
N THR A 63 12.89 17.63 -13.36
CA THR A 63 11.66 16.89 -13.67
C THR A 63 10.54 17.23 -12.68
N TRP A 64 10.87 17.43 -11.41
CA TRP A 64 9.91 17.86 -10.40
C TRP A 64 9.42 19.29 -10.61
N ALA A 65 10.33 20.22 -10.94
CA ALA A 65 9.97 21.60 -11.25
C ALA A 65 9.00 21.70 -12.44
N ASP A 66 9.32 21.01 -13.55
CA ASP A 66 8.47 20.94 -14.75
C ASP A 66 7.07 20.36 -14.44
N ARG A 67 7.00 19.42 -13.48
CA ARG A 67 5.72 18.83 -13.05
C ARG A 67 4.90 19.77 -12.18
N LYS A 68 5.51 20.45 -11.22
CA LYS A 68 4.82 21.46 -10.40
C LYS A 68 4.28 22.60 -11.23
N GLU A 69 4.97 23.00 -12.31
CA GLU A 69 4.46 24.01 -13.24
C GLU A 69 3.15 23.55 -13.91
N LYS A 70 3.06 22.28 -14.31
CA LYS A 70 1.86 21.71 -14.94
C LYS A 70 0.74 21.37 -13.95
N LYS A 71 1.09 21.05 -12.70
CA LYS A 71 0.17 20.66 -11.63
C LYS A 71 0.57 21.38 -10.34
N PRO A 72 0.16 22.66 -10.16
CA PRO A 72 0.61 23.49 -9.03
C PRO A 72 0.12 23.03 -7.66
N PHE A 73 -0.88 22.13 -7.63
CA PHE A 73 -1.37 21.49 -6.41
C PHE A 73 -0.46 20.36 -5.89
N LEU A 74 0.56 19.93 -6.66
CA LEU A 74 1.50 18.92 -6.20
C LEU A 74 2.41 19.48 -5.10
N PHE A 75 2.41 18.84 -3.94
CA PHE A 75 3.36 19.08 -2.86
C PHE A 75 4.30 17.89 -2.67
N ASN A 76 5.47 18.12 -2.10
CA ASN A 76 6.44 17.06 -1.81
C ASN A 76 6.26 16.59 -0.37
N GLY A 77 5.52 15.51 -0.16
CA GLY A 77 5.36 14.87 1.16
C GLY A 77 6.46 13.85 1.46
N SER A 78 6.83 13.71 2.74
CA SER A 78 7.72 12.64 3.21
C SER A 78 7.00 11.30 3.21
N LYS A 79 7.71 10.22 2.88
CA LYS A 79 7.17 8.86 2.86
C LYS A 79 8.17 7.90 3.49
N PHE A 80 7.70 6.79 4.04
CA PHE A 80 8.58 5.68 4.39
C PHE A 80 9.10 4.99 3.12
N ARG A 81 10.38 4.62 3.12
CA ARG A 81 11.00 3.79 2.09
C ARG A 81 11.16 2.37 2.61
N LEU A 82 10.63 1.37 1.91
CA LEU A 82 10.90 -0.02 2.27
C LEU A 82 12.22 -0.47 1.63
N HIS A 83 13.24 -0.69 2.46
CA HIS A 83 14.51 -1.26 2.03
C HIS A 83 14.43 -2.79 1.89
N GLY A 84 13.77 -3.46 2.84
CA GLY A 84 13.65 -4.91 2.84
C GLY A 84 12.69 -5.43 3.91
N VAL A 85 12.41 -6.71 3.86
CA VAL A 85 11.59 -7.43 4.83
C VAL A 85 12.39 -8.63 5.31
N ASN A 86 12.58 -8.73 6.61
CA ASN A 86 13.17 -9.90 7.26
C ASN A 86 12.05 -10.70 7.91
N ASN A 87 11.99 -11.97 7.56
CA ASN A 87 10.99 -12.91 8.06
C ASN A 87 11.63 -14.30 8.06
N GLU A 88 12.52 -14.52 9.03
CA GLU A 88 13.23 -15.78 9.20
C GLU A 88 12.33 -16.82 9.88
N ASP A 89 12.47 -18.09 9.48
CA ASP A 89 11.71 -19.19 10.08
C ASP A 89 12.05 -19.33 11.57
N GLY A 90 11.09 -18.97 12.43
CA GLY A 90 11.24 -18.97 13.89
C GLY A 90 11.08 -17.59 14.54
N ASP A 91 11.12 -16.51 13.76
CA ASP A 91 10.87 -15.17 14.29
C ASP A 91 9.40 -14.97 14.68
N ALA A 92 9.18 -14.37 15.85
CA ALA A 92 7.84 -14.05 16.35
C ALA A 92 7.13 -12.99 15.50
N ALA A 93 7.89 -12.11 14.84
CA ALA A 93 7.38 -10.94 14.12
C ALA A 93 8.04 -10.79 12.74
N VAL A 94 7.28 -10.26 11.78
CA VAL A 94 7.81 -9.80 10.49
C VAL A 94 8.52 -8.47 10.72
N THR A 95 9.76 -8.31 10.25
CA THR A 95 10.51 -7.05 10.44
C THR A 95 10.63 -6.27 9.14
N LEU A 96 10.12 -5.03 9.13
CA LEU A 96 10.33 -4.10 8.01
C LEU A 96 11.57 -3.24 8.25
N LEU A 97 12.46 -3.20 7.26
CA LEU A 97 13.61 -2.31 7.24
C LEU A 97 13.21 -1.01 6.53
N LEU A 98 13.00 0.06 7.28
CA LEU A 98 12.45 1.31 6.78
C LEU A 98 13.48 2.44 6.81
N GLY A 99 13.62 3.09 5.66
CA GLY A 99 14.26 4.39 5.49
C GLY A 99 13.21 5.48 5.26
N GLN A 100 13.67 6.67 4.91
CA GLN A 100 12.85 7.80 4.49
C GLN A 100 13.06 8.11 3.01
N THR A 101 12.00 8.59 2.37
CA THR A 101 12.02 9.14 1.01
C THR A 101 10.97 10.25 0.92
N CYS A 102 10.69 10.72 -0.29
CA CYS A 102 9.63 11.69 -0.53
C CYS A 102 8.90 11.45 -1.85
N TYR A 103 7.75 12.10 -2.00
CA TYR A 103 6.90 11.98 -3.18
C TYR A 103 7.61 12.43 -4.47
N LYS A 104 8.46 13.46 -4.41
CA LYS A 104 9.31 13.90 -5.51
C LYS A 104 10.17 12.75 -6.05
N ASP A 105 10.90 12.08 -5.16
CA ASP A 105 11.79 10.99 -5.53
C ASP A 105 11.00 9.81 -6.08
N TYR A 106 9.83 9.48 -5.50
CA TYR A 106 8.93 8.47 -6.04
C TYR A 106 8.52 8.76 -7.49
N VAL A 107 8.06 9.98 -7.75
CA VAL A 107 7.58 10.42 -9.06
C VAL A 107 8.71 10.46 -10.11
N CYS A 108 9.95 10.70 -9.68
CA CYS A 108 11.11 10.82 -10.56
C CYS A 108 11.94 9.54 -10.69
N THR A 109 11.73 8.54 -9.83
CA THR A 109 12.40 7.23 -9.90
C THR A 109 11.41 6.13 -10.29
N ASN A 110 10.64 5.60 -9.33
CA ASN A 110 9.68 4.51 -9.53
C ASN A 110 8.66 4.78 -10.64
N MET A 111 8.14 6.00 -10.75
CA MET A 111 7.12 6.34 -11.75
C MET A 111 7.69 6.82 -13.09
N LYS A 112 9.00 6.72 -13.30
CA LYS A 112 9.65 7.08 -14.56
C LYS A 112 10.34 5.86 -15.14
N ASP A 113 9.59 5.11 -15.94
CA ASP A 113 10.02 3.88 -16.61
C ASP A 113 11.35 4.02 -17.37
N SER A 114 11.57 5.14 -18.04
CA SER A 114 12.82 5.44 -18.75
C SER A 114 14.05 5.49 -17.85
N HIS A 115 13.88 5.64 -16.52
CA HIS A 115 14.98 5.63 -15.56
C HIS A 115 15.29 4.23 -15.00
N TRP A 116 14.38 3.25 -15.15
CA TRP A 116 14.49 1.99 -14.41
C TRP A 116 15.75 1.19 -14.74
N GLY A 117 16.12 1.11 -16.02
CA GLY A 117 17.34 0.39 -16.44
C GLY A 117 18.60 0.98 -15.80
N PHE A 118 18.77 2.31 -15.93
CA PHE A 118 19.88 3.04 -15.32
C PHE A 118 19.93 2.86 -13.80
N LEU A 119 18.80 3.03 -13.11
CA LEU A 119 18.73 2.94 -11.65
C LEU A 119 19.09 1.54 -11.14
N ARG A 120 18.61 0.48 -11.81
CA ARG A 120 18.93 -0.91 -11.45
C ARG A 120 20.40 -1.23 -11.67
N ASP A 121 20.93 -0.85 -12.83
CA ASP A 121 22.34 -1.09 -13.17
C ASP A 121 23.28 -0.35 -12.22
N TYR A 122 22.99 0.92 -11.93
CA TYR A 122 23.75 1.73 -10.98
C TYR A 122 23.65 1.15 -9.57
N GLY A 123 22.44 0.88 -9.09
CA GLY A 123 22.20 0.32 -7.76
C GLY A 123 22.93 -1.01 -7.53
N LYS A 124 22.90 -1.89 -8.53
CA LYS A 124 23.62 -3.16 -8.50
C LYS A 124 25.13 -2.99 -8.46
N ARG A 125 25.68 -2.08 -9.28
CA ARG A 125 27.13 -1.87 -9.40
C ARG A 125 27.73 -1.19 -8.18
N GLU A 126 27.10 -0.12 -7.69
CA GLU A 126 27.66 0.70 -6.61
C GLU A 126 27.23 0.25 -5.21
N TYR A 127 26.04 -0.36 -5.08
CA TYR A 127 25.43 -0.67 -3.78
C TYR A 127 25.03 -2.14 -3.61
N ALA A 128 25.34 -3.01 -4.57
CA ALA A 128 24.93 -4.42 -4.58
C ALA A 128 23.40 -4.63 -4.39
N ASN A 129 22.59 -3.64 -4.80
CA ASN A 129 21.14 -3.67 -4.61
C ASN A 129 20.45 -2.91 -5.76
N GLU A 130 19.69 -3.63 -6.58
CA GLU A 130 18.97 -3.08 -7.76
C GLU A 130 17.92 -2.02 -7.39
N HIS A 131 17.51 -1.96 -6.11
CA HIS A 131 16.57 -1.00 -5.58
C HIS A 131 17.21 0.16 -4.81
N ALA A 132 18.54 0.16 -4.63
CA ALA A 132 19.23 1.17 -3.81
C ALA A 132 18.90 2.61 -4.22
N CYS A 133 18.78 2.87 -5.52
CA CYS A 133 18.54 4.19 -6.08
C CYS A 133 17.07 4.49 -6.38
N PHE A 134 16.14 3.58 -6.06
CA PHE A 134 14.71 3.83 -6.15
C PHE A 134 14.19 4.43 -4.85
N SER A 135 13.20 5.33 -4.97
CA SER A 135 12.49 5.87 -3.80
C SER A 135 11.81 4.77 -3.01
N ASP A 136 11.19 3.80 -3.67
CA ASP A 136 10.45 2.69 -3.05
C ASP A 136 9.54 3.15 -1.90
N ALA A 137 8.81 4.25 -2.14
CA ALA A 137 7.84 4.80 -1.20
C ALA A 137 6.76 3.76 -0.88
N LEU A 138 6.68 3.34 0.37
CA LEU A 138 5.84 2.25 0.83
C LEU A 138 4.36 2.66 0.82
N GLY A 139 3.58 2.04 -0.05
CA GLY A 139 2.12 2.22 -0.07
C GLY A 139 1.40 1.33 0.95
N VAL A 140 0.16 1.68 1.27
CA VAL A 140 -0.78 0.84 2.01
C VAL A 140 -2.07 0.68 1.20
N GLY A 141 -2.71 -0.48 1.28
CA GLY A 141 -4.02 -0.73 0.66
C GLY A 141 -4.81 -1.76 1.46
N SER A 142 -6.14 -1.76 1.34
CA SER A 142 -7.00 -2.62 2.15
C SER A 142 -8.16 -3.26 1.43
N VAL A 143 -8.43 -4.53 1.74
CA VAL A 143 -9.75 -5.12 1.52
C VAL A 143 -10.63 -4.75 2.71
N VAL A 144 -11.70 -4.00 2.45
CA VAL A 144 -12.71 -3.64 3.45
C VAL A 144 -13.97 -4.48 3.22
N GLU A 145 -14.33 -5.29 4.21
CA GLU A 145 -15.50 -6.18 4.20
C GLU A 145 -16.66 -5.55 4.99
N THR A 146 -17.83 -5.37 4.37
CA THR A 146 -19.03 -4.80 5.01
C THR A 146 -19.78 -5.84 5.86
N SER A 147 -20.68 -5.38 6.74
CA SER A 147 -21.48 -6.28 7.59
C SER A 147 -22.45 -7.18 6.80
N ASP A 148 -22.81 -6.76 5.59
CA ASP A 148 -23.64 -7.51 4.63
C ASP A 148 -22.80 -8.23 3.55
N SER A 149 -21.54 -8.55 3.86
CA SER A 149 -20.65 -9.40 3.06
C SER A 149 -20.35 -8.86 1.66
N LYS A 150 -20.09 -7.56 1.53
CA LYS A 150 -19.58 -6.92 0.31
C LYS A 150 -18.15 -6.45 0.49
N LEU A 151 -17.41 -6.39 -0.61
CA LEU A 151 -16.09 -5.75 -0.66
C LEU A 151 -16.21 -4.36 -1.28
N ILE A 152 -15.48 -3.41 -0.71
CA ILE A 152 -15.42 -2.03 -1.18
C ILE A 152 -14.31 -1.86 -2.23
N PHE A 153 -14.67 -1.24 -3.34
CA PHE A 153 -13.75 -0.77 -4.37
C PHE A 153 -14.02 0.70 -4.67
N ILE A 154 -12.99 1.38 -5.15
CA ILE A 154 -13.07 2.75 -5.65
C ILE A 154 -12.66 2.79 -7.11
N ARG A 155 -13.23 3.71 -7.89
CA ARG A 155 -12.66 4.09 -9.18
C ARG A 155 -11.75 5.28 -8.97
N ARG A 156 -10.47 5.12 -9.27
CA ARG A 156 -9.47 6.18 -9.14
C ARG A 156 -9.84 7.36 -10.04
N SER A 157 -9.83 8.57 -9.50
CA SER A 157 -10.10 9.80 -10.23
C SER A 157 -9.13 9.97 -11.41
N HIS A 158 -9.57 10.59 -12.51
CA HIS A 158 -8.66 10.89 -13.63
C HIS A 158 -7.61 11.97 -13.29
N GLN A 159 -7.71 12.60 -12.12
CA GLN A 159 -6.77 13.64 -11.68
C GLN A 159 -5.52 13.07 -11.01
N VAL A 160 -5.63 11.85 -10.44
CA VAL A 160 -4.51 11.18 -9.76
C VAL A 160 -3.44 10.76 -10.77
N TYR A 161 -2.24 10.48 -10.26
CA TYR A 161 -1.09 10.19 -11.10
C TYR A 161 -0.90 8.70 -11.40
N GLU A 162 -1.03 7.84 -10.37
CA GLU A 162 -0.92 6.38 -10.51
C GLU A 162 -2.27 5.80 -10.95
N ASP A 163 -2.29 5.04 -12.06
CA ASP A 163 -3.45 4.31 -12.60
C ASP A 163 -4.81 5.07 -12.62
N PRO A 164 -4.90 6.25 -13.25
CA PRO A 164 -6.15 7.02 -13.32
C PRO A 164 -7.27 6.23 -14.01
N GLY A 165 -8.50 6.31 -13.48
CA GLY A 165 -9.70 5.68 -14.02
C GLY A 165 -9.87 4.19 -13.73
N HIS A 166 -8.85 3.51 -13.19
CA HIS A 166 -8.88 2.10 -12.88
C HIS A 166 -9.54 1.83 -11.52
N LEU A 167 -9.99 0.59 -11.30
CA LEU A 167 -10.55 0.16 -10.02
C LEU A 167 -9.46 -0.20 -9.03
N ASP A 168 -9.61 0.26 -7.80
CA ASP A 168 -8.66 0.01 -6.72
C ASP A 168 -9.36 -0.37 -5.41
N THR A 169 -8.57 -0.86 -4.47
CA THR A 169 -8.94 -0.91 -3.05
C THR A 169 -8.63 0.43 -2.37
N PRO A 170 -9.38 0.85 -1.33
CA PRO A 170 -9.00 1.99 -0.50
C PRO A 170 -7.56 1.89 0.01
N GLY A 171 -6.81 2.98 -0.08
CA GLY A 171 -5.39 2.98 0.27
C GLY A 171 -4.65 4.27 -0.07
N GLY A 172 -3.38 4.33 0.29
CA GLY A 172 -2.53 5.51 0.16
C GLY A 172 -1.14 5.27 0.76
N HIS A 173 -0.72 6.10 1.70
CA HIS A 173 0.62 6.01 2.31
C HIS A 173 0.63 6.39 3.79
N ALA A 174 1.30 5.56 4.61
CA ALA A 174 1.76 6.02 5.91
C ALA A 174 2.84 7.10 5.76
N GLU A 175 2.78 8.15 6.59
CA GLU A 175 3.71 9.28 6.49
C GLU A 175 4.55 9.44 7.76
N PRO A 176 5.87 9.68 7.64
CA PRO A 176 6.73 9.99 8.79
C PRO A 176 6.24 11.17 9.65
N SER A 177 5.59 12.16 9.04
CA SER A 177 5.00 13.32 9.71
C SER A 177 3.81 12.99 10.62
N GLU A 178 3.13 11.87 10.38
CA GLU A 178 1.95 11.45 11.15
C GLU A 178 2.32 10.56 12.36
N VAL A 179 3.60 10.20 12.48
CA VAL A 179 4.09 9.42 13.62
C VAL A 179 4.02 10.26 14.90
N LYS A 180 3.11 9.86 15.79
CA LYS A 180 2.95 10.48 17.11
C LYS A 180 4.28 10.43 17.88
N GLN A 181 4.78 11.61 18.22
CA GLN A 181 5.98 11.76 19.02
C GLN A 181 5.70 11.30 20.45
N THR A 182 6.51 10.36 20.94
CA THR A 182 6.44 9.87 22.33
C THR A 182 7.57 10.41 23.20
N ASN A 183 8.54 11.12 22.60
CA ASN A 183 9.67 11.72 23.29
C ASN A 183 9.46 13.22 23.50
N LYS A 184 9.48 13.66 24.77
CA LYS A 184 9.39 15.08 25.17
C LYS A 184 10.47 15.99 24.55
N GLN A 185 11.57 15.41 24.07
CA GLN A 185 12.66 16.15 23.41
C GLN A 185 12.39 16.42 21.92
N THR A 186 11.47 15.69 21.29
CA THR A 186 11.08 15.86 19.88
C THR A 186 9.68 16.43 19.70
N GLU A 187 8.91 16.61 20.78
CA GLU A 187 7.55 17.19 20.79
C GLU A 187 7.44 18.56 20.07
N ASN A 188 8.53 19.33 19.98
CA ASN A 188 8.56 20.64 19.30
C ASN A 188 9.31 20.65 17.96
N LYS A 189 9.77 19.50 17.44
CA LYS A 189 10.41 19.43 16.12
C LYS A 189 9.34 19.23 15.04
N MET A 190 9.30 20.11 14.03
CA MET A 190 8.38 19.99 12.89
C MET A 190 8.64 18.76 12.01
N VAL A 191 9.87 18.23 12.03
CA VAL A 191 10.28 17.03 11.29
C VAL A 191 11.09 16.18 12.25
N VAL A 192 10.70 14.91 12.38
CA VAL A 192 11.42 13.96 13.22
C VAL A 192 12.28 13.10 12.32
N ASP A 193 13.56 13.07 12.67
CA ASP A 193 14.57 12.27 12.00
C ASP A 193 14.21 10.79 12.14
N ILE A 194 14.44 9.99 11.10
CA ILE A 194 14.04 8.58 11.11
C ILE A 194 14.76 7.77 12.18
N ASP A 195 16.01 8.12 12.51
CA ASP A 195 16.79 7.47 13.57
C ASP A 195 16.25 7.83 14.97
N ASP A 196 15.53 8.96 15.10
CA ASP A 196 14.90 9.41 16.35
C ASP A 196 13.48 8.84 16.54
N MET A 197 12.88 8.21 15.52
CA MET A 197 11.51 7.72 15.58
C MET A 197 11.35 6.47 16.44
N ASN A 198 10.25 6.41 17.20
CA ASN A 198 9.91 5.22 17.96
C ASN A 198 9.33 4.15 17.02
N SER A 199 10.01 2.99 16.91
CA SER A 199 9.57 1.90 16.01
C SER A 199 8.14 1.41 16.28
N LYS A 200 7.68 1.38 17.53
CA LYS A 200 6.29 1.00 17.86
C LYS A 200 5.29 2.06 17.41
N ALA A 201 5.66 3.34 17.47
CA ALA A 201 4.82 4.42 16.95
C ALA A 201 4.74 4.37 15.41
N VAL A 202 5.82 4.00 14.73
CA VAL A 202 5.80 3.77 13.27
C VAL A 202 4.95 2.55 12.91
N VAL A 203 5.02 1.46 13.68
CA VAL A 203 4.13 0.30 13.51
C VAL A 203 2.67 0.72 13.66
N TYR A 204 2.33 1.49 14.72
CA TYR A 204 0.98 2.01 14.90
C TYR A 204 0.56 2.88 13.72
N GLU A 205 1.43 3.80 13.28
CA GLU A 205 1.16 4.68 12.14
C GLU A 205 0.88 3.88 10.86
N LEU A 206 1.63 2.81 10.57
CA LEU A 206 1.40 1.98 9.40
C LEU A 206 0.03 1.28 9.40
N PHE A 207 -0.46 0.86 10.57
CA PHE A 207 -1.81 0.26 10.71
C PHE A 207 -2.90 1.34 10.77
N HIS A 208 -2.63 2.46 11.43
CA HIS A 208 -3.61 3.54 11.57
C HIS A 208 -3.81 4.28 10.26
N SER A 209 -2.75 4.43 9.43
CA SER A 209 -2.84 5.15 8.16
C SER A 209 -3.92 4.56 7.27
N ILE A 210 -4.03 3.23 7.17
CA ILE A 210 -5.04 2.62 6.33
C ILE A 210 -6.48 2.81 6.86
N LEU A 211 -6.67 3.01 8.17
CA LEU A 211 -7.97 3.44 8.70
C LEU A 211 -8.29 4.88 8.30
N ARG A 212 -7.27 5.76 8.33
CA ARG A 212 -7.41 7.14 7.86
C ARG A 212 -7.73 7.20 6.37
N GLU A 213 -7.07 6.41 5.53
CA GLU A 213 -7.39 6.36 4.08
C GLU A 213 -8.86 5.97 3.86
N VAL A 214 -9.35 4.94 4.56
CA VAL A 214 -10.76 4.54 4.46
C VAL A 214 -11.71 5.65 4.95
N ARG A 215 -11.34 6.35 6.03
CA ARG A 215 -12.12 7.49 6.54
C ARG A 215 -12.09 8.68 5.58
N ASP A 216 -10.94 9.02 5.03
CA ASP A 216 -10.75 10.27 4.29
C ASP A 216 -11.25 10.15 2.84
N GLU A 217 -11.06 8.99 2.21
CA GLU A 217 -11.48 8.71 0.84
C GLU A 217 -12.92 8.16 0.77
N VAL A 218 -13.28 7.19 1.62
CA VAL A 218 -14.60 6.52 1.59
C VAL A 218 -15.62 7.19 2.52
N ASN A 219 -15.17 8.09 3.40
CA ASN A 219 -15.98 8.78 4.40
C ASN A 219 -16.61 7.88 5.48
N ILE A 220 -16.02 6.71 5.73
CA ILE A 220 -16.50 5.81 6.80
C ILE A 220 -15.89 6.24 8.14
N PRO A 221 -16.71 6.56 9.16
CA PRO A 221 -16.17 6.90 10.48
C PRO A 221 -15.37 5.75 11.12
N GLU A 222 -14.28 6.09 11.81
CA GLU A 222 -13.35 5.12 12.37
C GLU A 222 -14.00 4.17 13.38
N GLU A 223 -15.05 4.60 14.09
CA GLU A 223 -15.79 3.76 15.04
C GLU A 223 -16.49 2.56 14.41
N TYR A 224 -16.71 2.58 13.09
CA TYR A 224 -17.35 1.49 12.35
C TYR A 224 -16.37 0.52 11.70
N ILE A 225 -15.06 0.81 11.71
CA ILE A 225 -14.03 -0.02 11.10
C ILE A 225 -13.15 -0.69 12.15
N SER A 226 -12.92 -1.99 11.99
CA SER A 226 -12.09 -2.79 12.87
C SER A 226 -10.61 -2.42 12.72
N TRP A 227 -9.82 -2.63 13.78
CA TRP A 227 -8.36 -2.55 13.65
C TRP A 227 -7.83 -3.48 12.53
N PRO A 228 -6.87 -3.04 11.69
CA PRO A 228 -6.46 -3.81 10.52
C PRO A 228 -5.65 -5.05 10.85
N PHE A 229 -5.67 -6.01 9.93
CA PHE A 229 -4.76 -7.15 9.89
C PHE A 229 -3.91 -7.10 8.63
N LEU A 230 -2.60 -7.25 8.75
CA LEU A 230 -1.67 -7.31 7.63
C LEU A 230 -1.80 -8.67 6.93
N THR A 231 -2.12 -8.66 5.64
CA THR A 231 -2.34 -9.87 4.84
C THR A 231 -1.16 -10.21 3.94
N GLY A 232 -0.41 -9.21 3.49
CA GLY A 232 0.79 -9.43 2.69
C GLY A 232 1.53 -8.16 2.32
N ILE A 233 2.69 -8.33 1.68
CA ILE A 233 3.55 -7.26 1.17
C ILE A 233 3.97 -7.64 -0.24
N TYR A 234 3.92 -6.68 -1.17
CA TYR A 234 4.23 -6.90 -2.57
C TYR A 234 5.10 -5.80 -3.18
N ARG A 235 5.62 -6.03 -4.39
CA ARG A 235 6.20 -5.00 -5.28
C ARG A 235 5.41 -4.92 -6.59
N ASN A 236 5.01 -3.72 -7.00
CA ASN A 236 4.23 -3.45 -8.22
C ASN A 236 5.14 -3.30 -9.45
N HIS A 237 5.13 -4.27 -10.38
CA HIS A 237 5.96 -4.20 -11.59
C HIS A 237 5.67 -2.99 -12.49
N ARG A 238 4.45 -2.44 -12.45
CA ARG A 238 4.07 -1.31 -13.30
C ARG A 238 4.60 0.03 -12.79
N THR A 239 5.12 0.10 -11.56
CA THR A 239 5.63 1.33 -10.94
C THR A 239 7.04 1.14 -10.39
N GLY A 240 7.93 0.58 -11.22
CA GLY A 240 9.33 0.40 -10.87
C GLY A 240 9.51 -0.55 -9.70
N GLN A 241 8.58 -1.50 -9.51
CA GLN A 241 8.54 -2.40 -8.36
C GLN A 241 8.40 -1.66 -7.01
N LYS A 242 7.66 -0.54 -6.98
CA LYS A 242 7.28 0.14 -5.74
C LYS A 242 6.60 -0.86 -4.78
N PRO A 243 7.00 -0.88 -3.50
CA PRO A 243 6.41 -1.77 -2.52
C PRO A 243 5.06 -1.27 -1.99
N GLY A 244 4.21 -2.21 -1.58
CA GLY A 244 2.94 -1.94 -0.92
C GLY A 244 2.62 -2.98 0.17
N VAL A 245 1.95 -2.54 1.23
CA VAL A 245 1.42 -3.37 2.31
C VAL A 245 -0.08 -3.54 2.13
N CYS A 246 -0.56 -4.77 2.20
CA CYS A 246 -1.97 -5.11 2.07
C CYS A 246 -2.56 -5.42 3.45
N PHE A 247 -3.73 -4.84 3.71
CA PHE A 247 -4.50 -5.02 4.94
C PHE A 247 -5.88 -5.61 4.67
N ARG A 248 -6.48 -6.16 5.73
CA ARG A 248 -7.89 -6.52 5.82
C ARG A 248 -8.53 -5.73 6.95
N ILE A 249 -9.69 -5.13 6.66
CA ILE A 249 -10.52 -4.39 7.60
C ILE A 249 -11.96 -4.92 7.51
N ARG A 250 -12.69 -4.96 8.63
CA ARG A 250 -14.12 -5.20 8.66
C ARG A 250 -14.85 -3.92 9.05
N CYS A 251 -15.96 -3.65 8.38
CA CYS A 251 -16.84 -2.54 8.65
C CYS A 251 -18.17 -3.06 9.20
N SER A 252 -18.68 -2.46 10.28
CA SER A 252 -19.98 -2.84 10.85
C SER A 252 -21.18 -2.26 10.10
N LEU A 253 -20.95 -1.33 9.16
CA LEU A 253 -21.99 -0.78 8.28
C LEU A 253 -22.28 -1.73 7.12
N LYS A 254 -23.49 -1.62 6.56
CA LYS A 254 -23.88 -2.26 5.30
C LYS A 254 -23.44 -1.42 4.11
N GLY A 255 -23.44 -2.04 2.93
CA GLY A 255 -23.13 -1.35 1.67
C GLY A 255 -23.95 -0.08 1.42
N GLU A 256 -25.27 -0.10 1.67
CA GLU A 256 -26.15 1.06 1.47
C GLU A 256 -25.75 2.25 2.38
N GLU A 257 -25.50 1.99 3.65
CA GLU A 257 -25.04 3.01 4.62
C GLU A 257 -23.69 3.61 4.19
N ILE A 258 -22.77 2.78 3.69
CA ILE A 258 -21.46 3.23 3.19
C ILE A 258 -21.62 4.10 1.94
N GLN A 259 -22.55 3.77 1.04
CA GLN A 259 -22.86 4.64 -0.10
C GLN A 259 -23.35 6.01 0.38
N GLU A 260 -24.22 6.06 1.39
CA GLU A 260 -24.69 7.35 1.95
C GLU A 260 -23.53 8.18 2.51
N PHE A 261 -22.62 7.56 3.26
CA PHE A 261 -21.40 8.23 3.75
C PHE A 261 -20.53 8.74 2.60
N TYR A 262 -20.24 7.90 1.60
CA TYR A 262 -19.41 8.29 0.45
C TYR A 262 -19.99 9.50 -0.30
N HIS A 263 -21.31 9.54 -0.52
CA HIS A 263 -21.97 10.65 -1.22
C HIS A 263 -21.96 11.96 -0.43
N GLN A 264 -21.83 11.92 0.91
CA GLN A 264 -21.65 13.13 1.72
C GLN A 264 -20.27 13.77 1.52
N GLY A 265 -19.31 13.02 0.98
CA GLY A 265 -17.95 13.45 0.71
C GLY A 265 -17.04 13.35 1.94
N GLY A 266 -15.89 12.69 1.77
CA GLY A 266 -14.77 12.69 2.71
C GLY A 266 -13.78 13.83 2.46
N LEU A 267 -12.75 13.90 3.30
CA LEU A 267 -11.67 14.90 3.19
C LEU A 267 -10.93 14.81 1.84
N GLU A 268 -10.83 13.60 1.29
CA GLU A 268 -10.12 13.29 0.05
C GLU A 268 -11.08 12.72 -1.03
N ALA A 269 -12.35 13.13 -1.01
CA ALA A 269 -13.37 12.72 -1.97
C ALA A 269 -13.05 13.04 -3.46
N TYR A 270 -11.96 13.75 -3.73
CA TYR A 270 -11.47 14.03 -5.08
C TYR A 270 -10.56 12.93 -5.64
N GLU A 271 -10.06 12.01 -4.80
CA GLU A 271 -9.12 10.94 -5.19
C GLU A 271 -9.81 9.76 -5.89
N SER A 272 -11.09 9.55 -5.59
CA SER A 272 -11.96 8.60 -6.27
C SER A 272 -13.15 9.29 -6.96
N SER A 273 -13.63 8.70 -8.05
CA SER A 273 -14.80 9.19 -8.80
C SER A 273 -16.06 8.34 -8.60
N GLU A 274 -15.91 7.13 -8.05
CA GLU A 274 -17.02 6.18 -7.89
C GLU A 274 -16.69 5.20 -6.75
N LEU A 275 -17.71 4.82 -5.98
CA LEU A 275 -17.67 3.73 -5.03
C LEU A 275 -18.41 2.52 -5.62
N LEU A 276 -17.75 1.37 -5.64
CA LEU A 276 -18.34 0.11 -6.06
C LEU A 276 -18.37 -0.90 -4.91
N LEU A 277 -19.50 -1.56 -4.74
CA LEU A 277 -19.70 -2.64 -3.79
C LEU A 277 -19.96 -3.94 -4.52
N VAL A 278 -19.24 -5.00 -4.15
CA VAL A 278 -19.34 -6.30 -4.82
C VAL A 278 -19.53 -7.38 -3.75
N ASP A 279 -20.58 -8.18 -3.89
CA ASP A 279 -20.84 -9.28 -2.94
C ASP A 279 -19.67 -10.27 -2.91
N LEU A 280 -19.25 -10.65 -1.71
CA LEU A 280 -18.16 -11.61 -1.50
C LEU A 280 -18.45 -12.94 -2.21
N ALA A 281 -19.73 -13.33 -2.26
CA ALA A 281 -20.20 -14.51 -2.98
C ALA A 281 -19.85 -14.51 -4.48
N GLU A 282 -19.70 -13.35 -5.11
CA GLU A 282 -19.24 -13.25 -6.50
C GLU A 282 -17.79 -13.70 -6.64
N PHE A 283 -16.92 -13.27 -5.73
CA PHE A 283 -15.51 -13.68 -5.71
C PHE A 283 -15.35 -15.17 -5.39
N HIS A 284 -16.22 -15.76 -4.56
CA HIS A 284 -16.23 -17.21 -4.36
C HIS A 284 -16.56 -18.00 -5.64
N ARG A 285 -17.33 -17.41 -6.57
CA ARG A 285 -17.55 -17.95 -7.93
C ARG A 285 -16.40 -17.63 -8.89
N GLY A 286 -15.42 -16.82 -8.48
CA GLY A 286 -14.23 -16.50 -9.25
C GLY A 286 -14.56 -15.95 -10.64
N ILE A 287 -13.81 -16.35 -11.65
CA ILE A 287 -13.95 -15.87 -13.03
C ILE A 287 -15.21 -16.42 -13.73
N THR A 288 -15.95 -17.35 -13.10
CA THR A 288 -17.28 -17.76 -13.59
C THR A 288 -18.34 -16.70 -13.32
N SER A 289 -18.15 -15.81 -12.33
CA SER A 289 -18.95 -14.60 -12.19
C SER A 289 -18.61 -13.62 -13.31
N SER A 290 -19.61 -13.24 -14.11
CA SER A 290 -19.44 -12.21 -15.15
C SER A 290 -18.99 -10.87 -14.56
N GLN A 291 -19.49 -10.53 -13.38
CA GLN A 291 -19.13 -9.32 -12.66
C GLN A 291 -17.64 -9.35 -12.28
N VAL A 292 -17.17 -10.40 -11.59
CA VAL A 292 -15.75 -10.50 -11.21
C VAL A 292 -14.84 -10.56 -12.44
N LYS A 293 -15.25 -11.27 -13.49
CA LYS A 293 -14.50 -11.34 -14.75
C LYS A 293 -14.34 -9.97 -15.42
N GLU A 294 -15.36 -9.14 -15.39
CA GLU A 294 -15.31 -7.76 -15.91
C GLU A 294 -14.43 -6.88 -15.03
N LEU A 295 -14.66 -6.89 -13.72
CA LEU A 295 -13.89 -6.12 -12.74
C LEU A 295 -12.40 -6.41 -12.83
N PHE A 296 -12.03 -7.69 -12.93
CA PHE A 296 -10.63 -8.14 -12.92
C PHE A 296 -9.76 -7.47 -14.00
N ARG A 297 -10.36 -7.07 -15.13
CA ARG A 297 -9.66 -6.41 -16.23
C ARG A 297 -9.27 -4.98 -15.90
N ASP A 298 -10.01 -4.35 -15.00
CA ASP A 298 -9.90 -2.93 -14.64
C ASP A 298 -9.17 -2.73 -13.29
N LEU A 299 -8.91 -3.80 -12.54
CA LEU A 299 -8.22 -3.72 -11.25
C LEU A 299 -6.75 -3.28 -11.42
N THR A 300 -6.31 -2.34 -10.60
CA THR A 300 -4.88 -2.00 -10.46
C THR A 300 -4.07 -3.21 -9.98
N PRO A 301 -2.74 -3.22 -10.21
CA PRO A 301 -1.85 -4.24 -9.63
C PRO A 301 -1.94 -4.30 -8.10
N GLY A 302 -2.10 -3.15 -7.43
CA GLY A 302 -2.23 -3.09 -5.97
C GLY A 302 -3.51 -3.75 -5.48
N CYS A 303 -4.64 -3.45 -6.12
CA CYS A 303 -5.91 -4.10 -5.85
C CYS A 303 -5.83 -5.62 -6.03
N LYS A 304 -5.23 -6.09 -7.14
CA LYS A 304 -5.02 -7.53 -7.37
C LYS A 304 -4.17 -8.19 -6.28
N ALA A 305 -3.15 -7.49 -5.78
CA ALA A 305 -2.34 -7.97 -4.65
C ALA A 305 -3.15 -8.04 -3.35
N CYS A 306 -3.94 -7.01 -3.02
CA CYS A 306 -4.83 -7.00 -1.87
C CYS A 306 -5.80 -8.19 -1.90
N LEU A 307 -6.48 -8.42 -3.03
CA LEU A 307 -7.40 -9.55 -3.20
C LEU A 307 -6.67 -10.90 -3.13
N TYR A 308 -5.49 -11.02 -3.75
CA TYR A 308 -4.66 -12.23 -3.67
C TYR A 308 -4.39 -12.63 -2.22
N PHE A 309 -3.85 -11.72 -1.41
CA PHE A 309 -3.51 -12.02 -0.02
C PHE A 309 -4.75 -12.27 0.84
N TYR A 310 -5.81 -11.48 0.65
CA TYR A 310 -7.08 -11.64 1.37
C TYR A 310 -7.72 -13.01 1.15
N PHE A 311 -7.82 -13.46 -0.10
CA PHE A 311 -8.45 -14.73 -0.41
C PHE A 311 -7.53 -15.94 -0.17
N ASN A 312 -6.21 -15.77 -0.24
CA ASN A 312 -5.26 -16.83 0.12
C ASN A 312 -5.43 -17.27 1.59
N LEU A 313 -5.69 -16.33 2.51
CA LEU A 313 -6.04 -16.64 3.90
C LEU A 313 -7.25 -17.58 4.02
N GLN A 314 -8.20 -17.50 3.09
CA GLN A 314 -9.42 -18.32 3.11
C GLN A 314 -9.21 -19.69 2.45
N THR A 315 -8.52 -19.73 1.31
CA THR A 315 -8.29 -20.99 0.57
C THR A 315 -7.39 -21.95 1.34
N SER A 316 -6.48 -21.42 2.13
CA SER A 316 -5.56 -22.22 2.93
C SER A 316 -6.23 -22.85 4.15
N ILE A 317 -7.38 -22.34 4.63
CA ILE A 317 -8.16 -22.93 5.75
C ILE A 317 -8.94 -24.18 5.31
N THR A 318 -9.27 -24.28 4.02
CA THR A 318 -10.08 -25.37 3.45
C THR A 318 -9.28 -26.54 2.88
N ALA A 319 -7.97 -26.61 3.16
CA ALA A 319 -7.07 -27.69 2.75
C ALA A 319 -6.77 -28.64 3.91
#